data_AF-F3AEM3-F1
#
_entry.id   AF-F3AEM3-F1
#
_cell.length_a   1.000
_cell.length_b   1.000
_cell.length_c   1.000
_cell.angle_alpha   90.00
_cell.angle_beta   90.00
_cell.angle_gamma   90.00
#
_symmetry.space_group_name_H-M   'P 1'
#
loop_
_entity.id
_entity.type
_entity.pdbx_description
1 polymer ?
#
loop_
_entity_poly.entity_id
_entity_poly.type
_entity_poly.pdbx_seq_one_letter_code
_entity_poly.pdbx_strand_id
1 'polypeptide(L)' 'MITFGRKLNHLRQKNHLTQKELGIALGFPEDSTDIRITQYEATTRKPLDEILVKLDKILGVLSLYDKIN' A
#
# COMPACT_ATOMS: atom_id res chain seq x y z
N MET A 1 -13.78 -12.69 3.76
CA MET A 1 -12.32 -12.53 3.84
C MET A 1 -11.98 -11.07 3.53
N ILE A 2 -11.16 -10.39 4.34
CA ILE A 2 -10.73 -9.01 4.03
C ILE A 2 -9.67 -9.09 2.91
N THR A 3 -9.85 -8.35 1.83
CA THR A 3 -8.88 -8.30 0.72
C THR A 3 -7.65 -7.48 1.11
N PHE A 4 -6.53 -7.72 0.45
CA PHE A 4 -5.30 -6.93 0.60
C PHE A 4 -5.58 -5.44 0.40
N GLY A 5 -6.24 -5.07 -0.69
CA GLY A 5 -6.48 -3.67 -1.02
C GLY A 5 -7.36 -2.94 0.02
N ARG A 6 -8.38 -3.63 0.56
CA ARG A 6 -9.22 -3.07 1.63
C ARG A 6 -8.45 -2.89 2.94
N LYS A 7 -7.52 -3.81 3.26
CA LYS A 7 -6.63 -3.68 4.41
C LYS A 7 -5.65 -2.53 4.24
N LEU A 8 -5.04 -2.41 3.06
CA LEU A 8 -4.13 -1.32 2.71
C LEU A 8 -4.82 0.05 2.84
N ASN A 9 -6.01 0.20 2.25
CA ASN A 9 -6.78 1.43 2.31
C ASN A 9 -7.12 1.84 3.75
N HIS A 10 -7.55 0.88 4.58
CA HIS A 10 -7.83 1.12 5.99
C HIS A 10 -6.58 1.59 6.76
N LEU A 11 -5.44 0.91 6.57
CA LEU A 11 -4.19 1.26 7.25
C LEU A 11 -3.65 2.61 6.80
N ARG A 12 -3.74 2.94 5.51
CA ARG A 12 -3.35 4.25 4.98
C ARG A 12 -4.17 5.37 5.65
N GLN A 13 -5.49 5.21 5.71
CA GLN A 13 -6.37 6.19 6.34
C GLN A 13 -6.10 6.32 7.85
N LYS A 14 -5.83 5.21 8.55
CA LYS A 14 -5.46 5.21 9.97
C LYS A 14 -4.16 5.99 10.24
N ASN A 15 -3.24 5.99 9.27
CA ASN A 15 -1.99 6.75 9.33
C ASN A 15 -2.12 8.18 8.75
N HIS A 16 -3.34 8.63 8.42
CA HIS A 16 -3.62 9.95 7.86
C HIS A 16 -2.88 10.29 6.56
N LEU A 17 -2.52 9.28 5.77
CA LEU A 17 -1.82 9.46 4.49
C LEU A 17 -2.83 9.54 3.34
N THR A 18 -2.61 10.43 2.38
CA THR A 18 -3.22 10.38 1.05
C THR A 18 -2.57 9.27 0.21
N GLN A 19 -3.21 8.88 -0.90
CA GLN A 19 -2.60 7.96 -1.85
C GLN A 19 -1.29 8.54 -2.43
N LYS A 20 -1.25 9.86 -2.66
CA LYS A 20 -0.04 10.54 -3.14
C LYS A 20 1.10 10.46 -2.13
N GLU A 21 0.85 10.80 -0.87
CA GLU A 21 1.86 10.75 0.19
C GLU A 21 2.39 9.35 0.43
N LEU A 22 1.51 8.33 0.41
CA LEU A 22 1.95 6.94 0.53
C LEU A 22 2.84 6.51 -0.64
N GLY A 23 2.48 6.88 -1.87
CA GLY A 23 3.31 6.57 -3.05
C GLY A 23 4.67 7.24 -3.01
N ILE A 24 4.74 8.50 -2.58
CA ILE A 24 6.01 9.22 -2.37
C ILE A 24 6.85 8.54 -1.29
N ALA A 25 6.25 8.15 -0.16
CA ALA A 25 6.95 7.43 0.91
C ALA A 25 7.50 6.06 0.47
N LEU A 26 6.88 5.42 -0.52
CA LEU A 26 7.38 4.19 -1.15
C LEU A 26 8.53 4.42 -2.14
N GLY A 27 8.78 5.67 -2.52
CA GLY A 27 9.80 6.08 -3.49
C GLY A 27 9.32 6.04 -4.94
N PHE A 28 8.02 6.12 -5.19
CA PHE A 28 7.47 6.19 -6.55
C PHE A 28 7.56 7.63 -7.10
N PRO A 29 7.76 7.81 -8.43
CA PRO A 29 7.70 9.12 -9.06
C PRO A 29 6.35 9.80 -8.81
N GLU A 30 6.34 11.11 -8.58
CA GLU A 30 5.12 11.85 -8.26
C GLU A 30 4.01 11.70 -9.32
N ASP A 31 4.38 11.68 -10.59
CA ASP A 31 3.47 11.74 -11.73
C ASP A 31 2.54 10.52 -11.87
N SER A 32 2.84 9.40 -11.18
CA SER A 32 2.07 8.15 -11.29
C SER A 32 1.83 7.44 -9.96
N THR A 33 2.09 8.15 -8.87
CA THR A 33 2.16 7.57 -7.52
C THR A 33 0.78 7.15 -7.01
N ASP A 34 -0.20 8.04 -7.17
CA ASP A 34 -1.59 7.89 -6.75
C ASP A 34 -2.32 6.79 -7.52
N ILE A 35 -2.06 6.67 -8.83
CA ILE A 35 -2.59 5.59 -9.67
C ILE A 35 -2.13 4.23 -9.15
N ARG A 36 -0.83 4.08 -8.82
CA ARG A 36 -0.30 2.81 -8.28
C ARG A 36 -0.94 2.43 -6.95
N ILE A 37 -1.11 3.37 -6.03
CA ILE A 37 -1.77 3.10 -4.74
C ILE A 37 -3.24 2.76 -4.96
N THR A 38 -3.93 3.47 -5.86
CA THR A 38 -5.32 3.15 -6.23
C THR A 38 -5.46 1.72 -6.73
N GLN A 39 -4.54 1.26 -7.59
CA GLN A 39 -4.54 -0.12 -8.10
C GLN A 39 -4.32 -1.15 -6.98
N TYR A 40 -3.44 -0.86 -6.03
CA TYR A 40 -3.21 -1.73 -4.88
C TYR A 40 -4.42 -1.80 -3.97
N GLU A 41 -5.06 -0.67 -3.67
CA GLU A 41 -6.28 -0.60 -2.86
C GLU A 41 -7.48 -1.25 -3.54
N ALA A 42 -7.55 -1.20 -4.87
CA ALA A 42 -8.55 -1.90 -5.68
C ALA A 42 -8.23 -3.39 -5.89
N THR A 43 -7.06 -3.88 -5.43
CA THR A 43 -6.57 -5.25 -5.68
C THR A 43 -6.47 -5.60 -7.17
N THR A 44 -6.34 -4.60 -8.05
CA THR A 44 -6.17 -4.79 -9.50
C THR A 44 -4.70 -5.02 -9.88
N ARG A 45 -3.78 -4.80 -8.94
CA ARG A 45 -2.36 -5.05 -9.09
C ARG A 45 -1.76 -5.60 -7.80
N LYS A 46 -0.91 -6.62 -7.90
CA LYS A 46 -0.10 -7.13 -6.77
C LYS A 46 1.17 -6.27 -6.63
N PRO A 47 1.48 -5.74 -5.44
CA PRO A 47 2.78 -5.10 -5.17
C PRO A 47 3.92 -6.12 -5.22
N LEU A 48 5.12 -5.67 -5.55
CA LEU A 48 6.33 -6.49 -5.39
C LEU A 48 6.65 -6.68 -3.90
N ASP A 49 7.38 -7.74 -3.57
CA ASP A 49 7.74 -8.06 -2.18
C ASP A 49 8.50 -6.92 -1.48
N GLU A 50 9.40 -6.25 -2.19
CA GLU A 50 10.10 -5.06 -1.67
C GLU A 50 9.15 -3.91 -1.30
N ILE A 51 8.03 -3.76 -2.03
CA ILE A 51 7.01 -2.76 -1.76
C ILE A 51 6.18 -3.17 -0.56
N LEU A 52 5.88 -4.46 -0.40
CA LEU A 52 5.20 -4.99 0.78
C LEU A 52 6.02 -4.74 2.05
N VAL A 53 7.34 -4.99 2.01
CA VAL A 53 8.24 -4.71 3.13
C VAL A 53 8.27 -3.22 3.47
N LYS A 54 8.29 -2.33 2.48
CA LYS A 54 8.22 -0.88 2.72
C LYS A 54 6.86 -0.46 3.28
N LEU A 55 5.76 -1.00 2.77
CA LEU A 55 4.40 -0.75 3.26
C LEU A 55 4.27 -1.13 4.74
N ASP A 56 4.77 -2.30 5.12
CA ASP A 56 4.75 -2.77 6.52
C ASP A 56 5.53 -1.81 7.44
N LYS A 57 6.68 -1.29 6.98
CA LYS A 57 7.47 -0.28 7.71
C LYS A 57 6.75 1.06 7.84
N ILE A 58 6.16 1.56 6.76
CA ILE A 58 5.49 2.88 6.72
C ILE A 58 4.19 2.86 7.53
N LEU A 59 3.41 1.79 7.40
CA LEU A 59 2.09 1.69 8.02
C LEU A 59 2.15 1.11 9.44
N GLY A 60 3.33 0.68 9.89
CA GLY A 60 3.58 0.16 11.23
C GLY A 60 2.90 -1.19 11.50
N VAL A 61 2.80 -2.05 10.49
CA VAL A 61 2.11 -3.35 10.62
C VAL A 61 2.98 -4.45 10.05
N LEU A 62 3.25 -5.51 10.80
CA LEU A 62 3.94 -6.72 10.31
C LEU A 62 2.89 -7.72 9.79
N SER A 63 2.16 -7.40 8.72
CA SER A 63 0.99 -8.22 8.38
C SER A 63 0.50 -8.14 6.94
N LEU A 64 1.04 -7.26 6.08
CA LEU A 64 0.67 -7.28 4.67
C LEU A 64 1.40 -8.38 3.90
N TYR A 65 2.60 -8.77 4.36
CA TYR A 65 3.40 -9.83 3.76
C TYR A 65 2.78 -11.24 3.89
N ASP A 66 2.27 -11.59 5.07
CA ASP A 66 1.83 -12.96 5.42
C ASP A 66 0.54 -13.46 4.75
N LYS A 67 -0.15 -12.66 3.93
CA LYS A 67 -1.49 -13.00 3.41
C LYS A 67 -1.65 -13.00 1.89
N ILE A 68 -0.57 -12.87 1.13
CA ILE A 68 -0.61 -12.85 -0.35
C ILE A 68 -0.03 -14.13 -0.98
N ASN A 69 0.35 -15.12 -0.16
CA ASN A 69 0.81 -16.44 -0.59
C ASN A 69 -0.06 -17.53 0.04
#